data_AF-A0A6B2CUF6-F1
#
_entry.id   AF-A0A6B2CUF6-F1
#
_cell.length_a   1.000
_cell.length_b   1.000
_cell.length_c   1.000
_cell.angle_alpha   90.00
_cell.angle_beta   90.00
_cell.angle_gamma   90.00
#
_symmetry.space_group_name_H-M   'P 1'
#
loop_
_entity.id
_entity.type
_entity.pdbx_description
1 polymer ?
#
loop_
_entity_poly.entity_id
_entity_poly.type
_entity_poly.pdbx_seq_one_letter_code
_entity_poly.pdbx_strand_id
1 'polypeptide(L)'
;VSKQPPSGQYLAKGSFMVYGKREYVRNIRLELAIGCRRDGDVYRAVVAPPRSAPLLAEKYVVVTPGNVEKNKLAKEIAKLGKCSIDDITAVLPGPSRISEEGRGSPIPWEEVEQIFATW
;
A
#
# COMPACT_ATOMS: atom_id res chain seq x y z
N VAL A 1 2.75 1.81 -28.77
CA VAL A 1 1.96 0.57 -28.99
C VAL A 1 1.39 0.58 -30.40
N SER A 2 1.26 -0.56 -31.08
CA SER A 2 0.73 -0.65 -32.46
C SER A 2 -0.45 -1.60 -32.53
N LYS A 3 -1.51 -1.22 -33.24
CA LYS A 3 -2.66 -2.11 -33.54
C LYS A 3 -2.45 -2.93 -34.81
N GLN A 4 -1.32 -2.72 -35.51
CA GLN A 4 -0.98 -3.40 -36.74
C GLN A 4 -0.07 -4.59 -36.43
N PRO A 5 -0.41 -5.80 -36.91
CA PRO A 5 0.44 -6.96 -36.69
C PRO A 5 1.71 -6.86 -37.54
N PRO A 6 2.82 -7.50 -37.12
CA PRO A 6 3.94 -7.76 -38.01
C PRO A 6 3.50 -8.57 -39.23
N SER A 7 4.22 -8.44 -40.34
CA SER A 7 3.94 -9.20 -41.55
C SER A 7 3.85 -10.70 -41.26
N GLY A 8 2.79 -11.36 -41.75
CA GLY A 8 2.53 -12.79 -41.55
C GLY A 8 1.91 -13.18 -40.19
N GLN A 9 1.64 -12.22 -39.30
CA GLN A 9 0.95 -12.47 -38.03
C GLN A 9 -0.46 -11.86 -38.04
N TYR A 10 -1.33 -12.37 -37.16
CA TYR A 10 -2.69 -11.86 -36.99
C TYR A 10 -2.87 -11.31 -35.57
N LEU A 11 -3.44 -10.11 -35.45
CA LEU A 11 -3.88 -9.55 -34.17
C LEU A 11 -5.40 -9.71 -34.05
N ALA A 12 -5.85 -10.33 -32.97
CA ALA A 12 -7.27 -10.40 -32.66
C ALA A 12 -7.85 -8.99 -32.44
N LYS A 13 -9.14 -8.83 -32.72
CA LYS A 13 -9.84 -7.56 -32.57
C LYS A 13 -9.79 -7.10 -31.11
N GLY A 14 -9.23 -5.93 -30.87
CA GLY A 14 -8.98 -5.40 -29.52
C GLY A 14 -7.56 -5.61 -29.00
N SER A 15 -6.73 -6.40 -29.68
CA SER A 15 -5.33 -6.61 -29.33
C SER A 15 -4.39 -5.57 -29.94
N PHE A 16 -3.20 -5.41 -29.36
CA PHE A 16 -2.15 -4.54 -29.84
C PHE A 16 -0.77 -5.12 -29.51
N MET A 17 0.23 -4.77 -30.30
CA MET A 17 1.64 -5.07 -30.08
C MET A 17 2.31 -3.97 -29.26
N VAL A 18 3.13 -4.39 -28.29
CA VAL A 18 3.99 -3.51 -27.50
C VAL A 18 5.44 -3.76 -27.92
N TYR A 19 6.10 -2.72 -28.41
CA TYR A 19 7.52 -2.76 -28.80
C TYR A 19 8.34 -1.94 -27.80
N GLY A 20 9.58 -2.36 -27.55
CA GLY A 20 10.49 -1.71 -26.60
C GLY A 20 11.29 -2.73 -25.80
N LYS A 21 12.29 -2.25 -25.07
CA LYS A 21 13.07 -3.06 -24.13
C LYS A 21 12.17 -3.46 -22.96
N ARG A 22 12.01 -4.77 -22.73
CA ARG A 22 11.23 -5.30 -21.61
C ARG A 22 12.13 -5.52 -20.41
N GLU A 23 12.07 -4.61 -19.44
CA GLU A 23 12.71 -4.79 -18.14
C GLU A 23 11.77 -5.53 -17.20
N TYR A 24 12.25 -6.60 -16.57
CA TYR A 24 11.51 -7.33 -15.56
C TYR A 24 12.15 -7.08 -14.20
N VAL A 25 11.43 -6.40 -13.32
CA VAL A 25 11.84 -6.32 -11.93
C VAL A 25 11.26 -7.52 -11.20
N ARG A 26 12.13 -8.46 -10.80
CA ARG A 26 11.76 -9.71 -10.13
C ARG A 26 12.16 -9.65 -8.66
N ASN A 27 11.49 -10.44 -7.82
CA ASN A 27 11.82 -10.63 -6.41
C ASN A 27 11.81 -9.34 -5.57
N ILE A 28 10.96 -8.38 -5.91
CA ILE A 28 10.72 -7.22 -5.05
C ILE A 28 9.90 -7.68 -3.84
N ARG A 29 10.34 -7.32 -2.64
CA ARG A 29 9.51 -7.45 -1.45
C ARG A 29 8.40 -6.40 -1.51
N LEU A 30 7.17 -6.87 -1.69
CA LEU A 30 5.98 -6.01 -1.67
C LEU A 30 5.55 -5.85 -0.22
N GLU A 31 5.87 -4.71 0.35
CA GLU A 31 5.64 -4.38 1.76
C GLU A 31 4.89 -3.06 1.87
N LEU A 32 3.84 -3.04 2.68
CA LEU A 32 3.11 -1.82 3.04
C LEU A 32 2.97 -1.77 4.55
N ALA A 33 3.26 -0.63 5.14
CA ALA A 33 2.99 -0.40 6.54
C ALA A 33 1.63 0.27 6.72
N ILE A 34 0.82 -0.28 7.64
CA ILE A 34 -0.52 0.18 7.97
C ILE A 34 -0.55 0.51 9.45
N GLY A 35 -0.95 1.72 9.79
CA GLY A 35 -1.02 2.19 11.16
C GLY A 35 -2.24 3.04 11.43
N CYS A 36 -2.41 3.39 12.70
CA CYS A 36 -3.40 4.36 13.13
C CYS A 36 -2.72 5.63 13.60
N ARG A 37 -3.15 6.74 13.02
CA ARG A 37 -2.69 8.08 13.36
C ARG A 37 -3.81 8.85 14.04
N ARG A 38 -3.44 9.73 14.98
CA ARG A 38 -4.37 10.69 15.60
C ARG A 38 -4.05 12.08 15.06
N ASP A 39 -5.04 12.72 14.44
CA ASP A 39 -4.97 14.11 13.99
C ASP A 39 -6.08 14.89 14.72
N GLY A 40 -5.67 15.67 15.73
CA GLY A 40 -6.61 16.30 16.66
C GLY A 40 -7.42 15.24 17.44
N ASP A 41 -8.75 15.27 17.28
CA ASP A 41 -9.67 14.31 17.92
C ASP A 41 -10.10 13.15 17.00
N VAL A 42 -9.57 13.10 15.77
CA VAL A 42 -9.92 12.08 14.78
C VAL A 42 -8.80 11.05 14.67
N TYR A 43 -9.15 9.77 14.65
CA TYR A 43 -8.23 8.69 14.29
C TYR A 43 -8.41 8.33 12.83
N ARG A 44 -7.30 8.18 12.10
CA ARG A 44 -7.29 7.82 10.69
C ARG A 44 -6.35 6.64 10.44
N ALA A 45 -6.77 5.74 9.56
CA ALA A 45 -5.88 4.71 9.03
C ALA A 45 -4.89 5.36 8.05
N VAL A 46 -3.60 5.07 8.22
CA VAL A 46 -2.54 5.55 7.34
C VAL A 46 -1.81 4.37 6.71
N VAL A 47 -1.38 4.56 5.46
CA VAL A 47 -0.58 3.59 4.72
C VAL A 47 0.66 4.28 4.19
N ALA A 48 1.80 3.61 4.32
CA ALA A 48 3.06 4.10 3.78
C ALA A 48 4.03 2.97 3.47
N PRO A 49 5.12 3.25 2.74
CA PRO A 49 6.28 2.37 2.74
C PRO A 49 6.77 2.14 4.18
N PRO A 50 7.29 0.94 4.52
CA PRO A 50 7.76 0.63 5.87
C PRO A 50 8.75 1.65 6.44
N ARG A 51 9.59 2.22 5.57
CA ARG A 51 10.57 3.25 5.95
C ARG A 51 9.95 4.55 6.46
N SER A 52 8.77 4.93 5.95
CA SER A 52 8.11 6.20 6.29
C SER A 52 7.05 6.04 7.38
N ALA A 53 6.63 4.81 7.69
CA ALA A 53 5.60 4.53 8.69
C ALA A 53 5.88 5.06 10.10
N PRO A 54 7.14 5.05 10.61
CA PRO A 54 7.45 5.61 11.92
C PRO A 54 7.10 7.10 12.06
N LEU A 55 7.10 7.85 10.95
CA LEU A 55 6.77 9.28 10.93
C LEU A 55 5.25 9.53 10.90
N LEU A 56 4.45 8.50 10.62
CA LEU A 56 3.01 8.65 10.41
C LEU A 56 2.16 8.01 11.51
N ALA A 57 2.63 6.92 12.12
CA ALA A 57 1.85 6.21 13.14
C ALA A 57 2.72 5.78 14.33
N GLU A 58 2.16 5.91 15.54
CA GLU A 58 2.81 5.43 16.76
C GLU A 58 2.91 3.90 16.79
N LYS A 59 1.88 3.21 16.28
CA LYS A 59 1.86 1.75 16.12
C LYS A 59 1.42 1.43 14.70
N TYR A 60 2.19 0.57 14.05
CA TYR A 60 1.89 0.11 12.71
C TYR A 60 2.32 -1.35 12.54
N VAL A 61 1.76 -2.00 11.53
CA VAL A 61 2.17 -3.32 11.07
C VAL A 61 2.64 -3.23 9.64
N VAL A 62 3.61 -4.04 9.26
CA VAL A 62 3.99 -4.25 7.87
C VAL A 62 3.21 -5.47 7.36
N VAL A 63 2.52 -5.29 6.23
CA VAL A 63 1.80 -6.35 5.54
C VAL A 63 2.46 -6.69 4.22
N THR A 64 2.39 -7.97 3.88
CA THR A 64 2.82 -8.54 2.59
C THR A 64 1.66 -9.31 1.97
N PRO A 65 1.65 -9.52 0.63
CA PRO A 65 0.68 -10.40 0.00
C PRO A 65 0.66 -11.79 0.66
N GLY A 66 -0.54 -12.33 0.90
CA GLY A 66 -0.72 -13.51 1.71
C GLY A 66 -2.08 -14.17 1.51
N ASN A 67 -2.49 -14.99 2.46
CA ASN A 67 -3.70 -15.80 2.41
C ASN A 67 -4.75 -15.43 3.47
N VAL A 68 -4.53 -14.38 4.27
CA VAL A 68 -5.51 -13.92 5.25
C VAL A 68 -6.46 -12.94 4.59
N GLU A 69 -7.77 -13.19 4.73
CA GLU A 69 -8.80 -12.30 4.22
C GLU A 69 -8.75 -10.91 4.87
N LYS A 70 -9.09 -9.88 4.09
CA LYS A 70 -9.03 -8.47 4.51
C LYS A 70 -9.75 -8.21 5.84
N ASN A 71 -10.99 -8.67 5.99
CA ASN A 71 -11.80 -8.37 7.17
C ASN A 71 -11.22 -9.04 8.44
N LYS A 72 -10.70 -10.26 8.32
CA LYS A 72 -10.04 -10.95 9.43
C LYS A 72 -8.77 -10.22 9.84
N LEU A 73 -7.94 -9.82 8.87
CA LEU A 73 -6.72 -9.08 9.12
C LEU A 73 -6.99 -7.68 9.69
N ALA A 74 -8.01 -6.99 9.19
CA ALA A 74 -8.42 -5.68 9.68
C ALA A 74 -8.83 -5.73 11.16
N LYS A 75 -9.56 -6.76 11.58
CA LYS A 75 -9.91 -6.99 12.98
C LYS A 75 -8.69 -7.23 13.87
N GLU A 76 -7.64 -7.85 13.35
CA GLU A 76 -6.38 -8.04 14.10
C GLU A 76 -5.63 -6.70 14.23
N ILE A 77 -5.49 -5.96 13.13
CA ILE A 77 -4.79 -4.67 13.10
C ILE A 77 -5.52 -3.62 13.94
N ALA A 78 -6.86 -3.59 13.90
CA ALA A 78 -7.67 -2.65 14.67
C ALA A 78 -7.46 -2.78 16.19
N LYS A 79 -6.99 -3.93 16.70
CA LYS A 79 -6.65 -4.11 18.12
C LYS A 79 -5.39 -3.36 18.54
N LEU A 80 -4.50 -3.05 17.59
CA LEU A 80 -3.23 -2.38 17.85
C LEU A 80 -3.41 -0.86 17.94
N GLY A 81 -4.46 -0.32 17.31
CA GLY A 81 -4.76 1.10 17.22
C GLY A 81 -6.16 1.46 17.70
N LYS A 82 -6.61 2.65 17.33
CA LYS A 82 -7.95 3.17 17.66
C LYS A 82 -8.79 3.48 16.41
N CYS A 83 -8.34 3.09 15.23
CA CYS A 83 -9.13 3.23 14.00
C CYS A 83 -10.26 2.21 13.97
N SER A 84 -11.31 2.53 13.21
CA SER A 84 -12.38 1.56 12.95
C SER A 84 -11.88 0.41 12.08
N ILE A 85 -12.57 -0.74 12.17
CA ILE A 85 -12.27 -1.91 11.32
C ILE A 85 -12.50 -1.56 9.85
N ASP A 86 -13.50 -0.72 9.56
CA ASP A 86 -13.85 -0.31 8.20
C ASP A 86 -12.74 0.56 7.58
N ASP A 87 -12.16 1.48 8.35
CA ASP A 87 -11.04 2.30 7.89
C ASP A 87 -9.82 1.43 7.53
N ILE A 88 -9.49 0.46 8.38
CA ILE A 88 -8.38 -0.47 8.13
C ILE A 88 -8.69 -1.37 6.93
N THR A 89 -9.94 -1.83 6.79
CA THR A 89 -10.36 -2.67 5.66
C THR A 89 -10.30 -1.90 4.35
N ALA A 90 -10.63 -0.61 4.35
CA ALA A 90 -10.57 0.24 3.17
C ALA A 90 -9.13 0.40 2.65
N VAL A 91 -8.15 0.49 3.54
CA VAL A 91 -6.75 0.72 3.17
C VAL A 91 -5.95 -0.56 2.90
N LEU A 92 -6.39 -1.70 3.43
CA LEU A 92 -5.74 -2.98 3.17
C LEU A 92 -5.78 -3.33 1.67
N PRO A 93 -4.68 -3.82 1.07
CA PRO A 93 -4.74 -4.46 -0.23
C PRO A 93 -5.53 -5.78 -0.13
N GLY A 94 -5.53 -6.61 -1.17
CA GLY A 94 -6.18 -7.93 -1.16
C GLY A 94 -5.68 -8.87 -0.04
N PRO A 95 -5.87 -10.19 -0.18
CA PRO A 95 -5.39 -11.15 0.80
C PRO A 95 -3.92 -10.91 1.17
N SER A 96 -3.66 -10.75 2.47
CA SER A 96 -2.39 -10.26 3.02
C SER A 96 -2.01 -11.03 4.28
N ARG A 97 -0.82 -10.79 4.80
CA ARG A 97 -0.38 -11.28 6.11
C ARG A 97 0.50 -10.23 6.78
N ILE A 98 0.47 -10.15 8.11
CA ILE A 98 1.41 -9.34 8.87
C ILE A 98 2.78 -10.02 8.80
N SER A 99 3.80 -9.26 8.40
CA SER A 99 5.19 -9.70 8.43
C SER A 99 5.92 -9.17 9.66
N GLU A 100 5.67 -7.91 10.04
CA GLU A 100 6.39 -7.21 11.11
C GLU A 100 5.45 -6.25 11.85
N GLU A 101 5.77 -5.96 13.12
CA GLU A 101 5.14 -4.91 13.91
C GLU A 101 6.17 -3.82 14.23
N GLY A 102 5.75 -2.57 14.21
CA GLY A 102 6.63 -1.43 14.46
C GLY A 102 5.99 -0.37 15.32
N ARG A 103 6.85 0.49 15.87
CA ARG A 103 6.44 1.71 16.58
C ARG A 103 7.14 2.92 16.04
N GLY A 104 6.45 4.04 16.06
CA GLY A 104 6.89 5.31 15.51
C GLY A 104 6.67 6.49 16.45
N SER A 105 7.08 7.66 15.98
CA SER A 105 6.83 8.96 16.61
C SER A 105 6.23 9.86 15.54
N PRO A 106 4.89 9.89 15.42
CA PRO A 106 4.24 10.58 14.31
C PRO A 106 4.48 12.09 14.38
N ILE A 107 4.88 12.69 13.26
CA ILE A 107 5.02 14.15 13.12
C ILE A 107 3.64 14.81 12.88
N PRO A 108 3.45 16.09 13.22
CA PRO A 108 2.24 16.85 12.88
C PRO A 108 1.89 16.79 11.39
N TRP A 109 0.60 16.93 11.05
CA TRP A 109 0.15 16.74 9.66
C TRP A 109 0.64 17.87 8.76
N GLU A 110 0.76 19.06 9.34
CA GLU A 110 1.30 20.26 8.70
C GLU A 110 2.75 20.04 8.22
N GLU A 111 3.56 19.32 9.00
CA GLU A 111 4.93 18.97 8.61
C GLU A 111 4.94 17.95 7.47
N VAL A 112 4.00 16.99 7.47
CA VAL A 112 3.84 16.02 6.36
C VAL A 112 3.49 16.74 5.06
N GLU A 113 2.55 17.70 5.11
CA GLU A 113 2.15 18.49 3.93
C GLU A 113 3.32 19.30 3.36
N GLN A 114 4.17 19.87 4.21
CA GLN A 114 5.37 20.59 3.78
C GLN A 114 6.37 19.67 3.05
N ILE A 115 6.54 18.43 3.51
CA ILE A 115 7.43 17.46 2.83
C ILE A 115 6.95 17.22 1.39
N PHE A 116 5.64 17.03 1.19
CA PHE A 116 5.09 16.78 -0.15
C PHE A 116 5.01 18.05 -1.02
N ALA A 117 4.91 19.24 -0.42
CA ALA A 117 4.93 20.50 -1.17
C ALA A 117 6.29 20.79 -1.84
N THR A 118 7.35 20.08 -1.45
CA THR A 118 8.70 20.24 -2.01
C THR A 118 9.06 19.20 -3.08
N TRP A 119 8.14 18.27 -3.39
CA TRP A 119 8.28 17.25 -4.44
C TRP A 119 7.59 17.70 -5.74
#